data_AF-A0A7C8EA91-F1
#
_entry.id   AF-A0A7C8EA91-F1
#
_cell.length_a   1.000
_cell.length_b   1.000
_cell.length_c   1.000
_cell.angle_alpha   90.00
_cell.angle_beta   90.00
_cell.angle_gamma   90.00
#
_symmetry.space_group_name_H-M   'P 1'
#
loop_
_entity.id
_entity.type
_entity.pdbx_description
1 polymer ?
#
loop_
_entity_poly.entity_id
_entity_poly.type
_entity_poly.pdbx_seq_one_letter_code
_entity_poly.pdbx_strand_id
1 'polypeptide(L)' 'MENRVKIFSRIEEIPSEEWNGLALNAAPMLEFEYLHALEKSGSVSADRGYIPAHLALYDGSRIIAIAPLYQRD' A
#
# COMPACT_ATOMS: atom_id res chain seq x y z
N MET A 1 -3.94 12.16 -21.29
CA MET A 1 -4.12 11.84 -19.86
C MET A 1 -2.79 11.31 -19.39
N GLU A 2 -2.17 11.98 -18.40
CA GLU A 2 -0.85 11.59 -17.89
C GLU A 2 -1.07 10.87 -16.56
N ASN A 3 -0.80 9.57 -16.54
CA ASN A 3 -0.88 8.79 -15.33
C ASN A 3 0.37 9.04 -14.49
N ARG A 4 0.21 9.27 -13.18
CA ARG A 4 1.33 9.49 -12.24
C ARG A 4 1.41 8.32 -11.26
N VAL A 5 2.61 7.78 -11.06
CA VAL A 5 2.88 6.83 -9.98
C VAL A 5 3.38 7.57 -8.75
N LYS A 6 2.85 7.21 -7.58
CA LYS A 6 3.39 7.62 -6.27
C LYS A 6 3.75 6.39 -5.46
N ILE A 7 4.86 6.48 -4.72
CA ILE A 7 5.30 5.48 -3.76
C ILE A 7 5.05 6.05 -2.37
N PHE A 8 4.44 5.25 -1.50
CA PHE A 8 4.20 5.56 -0.09
C PHE A 8 5.04 4.65 0.79
N SER A 9 5.67 5.24 1.80
CA SER A 9 6.62 4.51 2.66
C SER A 9 5.93 3.75 3.80
N ARG A 10 4.62 3.95 3.97
CA ARG A 10 3.75 3.31 4.95
C ARG A 10 2.35 3.24 4.41
N ILE A 11 1.60 2.21 4.77
CA ILE A 11 0.20 2.13 4.34
C ILE A 11 -0.66 3.24 4.94
N GLU A 12 -0.30 3.73 6.14
CA GLU A 12 -0.97 4.83 6.86
C GLU A 12 -1.01 6.15 6.08
N GLU A 13 -0.19 6.31 5.04
CA GLU A 13 -0.17 7.51 4.20
C GLU A 13 -1.26 7.51 3.13
N ILE A 14 -1.99 6.39 2.97
CA ILE A 14 -3.08 6.22 2.01
C ILE A 14 -4.38 6.09 2.82
N PRO A 15 -5.46 6.84 2.49
CA PRO A 15 -6.75 6.67 3.15
C PRO A 15 -7.25 5.24 3.03
N SER A 16 -7.62 4.62 4.16
CA SER A 16 -8.07 3.22 4.20
C SER A 16 -9.30 2.97 3.32
N GLU A 17 -10.20 3.94 3.20
CA GLU A 17 -11.36 3.87 2.31
C GLU A 17 -10.97 3.80 0.83
N GLU A 18 -9.99 4.61 0.39
CA GLU A 18 -9.49 4.53 -0.99
C GLU A 18 -8.78 3.20 -1.25
N TRP A 19 -8.01 2.71 -0.26
CA TRP A 19 -7.33 1.43 -0.35
C TRP A 19 -8.33 0.26 -0.45
N ASN A 20 -9.24 0.16 0.52
CA ASN A 20 -10.22 -0.93 0.61
C ASN A 20 -11.23 -0.88 -0.54
N GLY A 21 -11.56 0.31 -1.06
CA GLY A 21 -12.37 0.45 -2.26
C GLY A 21 -11.74 -0.21 -3.50
N LEU A 22 -10.41 -0.17 -3.62
CA LEU A 22 -9.66 -0.82 -4.70
C LEU A 22 -9.33 -2.28 -4.41
N ALA A 23 -9.20 -2.67 -3.13
CA ALA A 23 -8.96 -4.04 -2.70
C ALA A 23 -10.25 -4.89 -2.59
N LEU A 24 -11.42 -4.33 -2.93
CA LEU A 24 -12.70 -5.02 -2.82
C LEU A 24 -12.69 -6.35 -3.62
N ASN A 25 -13.08 -7.45 -2.97
CA ASN A 25 -13.05 -8.82 -3.50
C ASN A 25 -11.65 -9.38 -3.81
N ALA A 26 -10.57 -8.70 -3.39
CA ALA A 26 -9.23 -9.27 -3.40
C ALA A 26 -9.03 -10.23 -2.20
N ALA A 27 -7.82 -10.76 -2.05
CA ALA A 27 -7.50 -11.59 -0.89
C ALA A 27 -7.52 -10.75 0.41
N PRO A 28 -7.94 -11.29 1.56
CA PRO A 28 -7.97 -10.54 2.83
C PRO A 28 -6.61 -9.93 3.23
N MET A 29 -5.50 -10.53 2.78
CA MET A 29 -4.15 -9.98 3.02
C MET A 29 -3.88 -8.65 2.29
N LEU A 30 -4.78 -8.23 1.41
CA LEU A 30 -4.70 -6.97 0.67
C LEU A 30 -5.60 -5.88 1.26
N GLU A 31 -6.35 -6.17 2.32
CA GLU A 31 -7.11 -5.15 3.06
C GLU A 31 -6.14 -4.24 3.83
N PHE A 32 -6.53 -2.97 3.99
CA PHE A 32 -5.74 -1.96 4.69
C PHE A 32 -5.36 -2.43 6.09
N GLU A 33 -6.32 -3.00 6.82
CA GLU A 33 -6.17 -3.42 8.21
C GLU A 33 -5.12 -4.52 8.37
N TYR A 34 -5.06 -5.48 7.43
CA TYR A 34 -4.06 -6.54 7.45
C TYR A 34 -2.65 -5.97 7.27
N LEU A 35 -2.46 -5.14 6.25
CA LEU A 35 -1.16 -4.57 5.92
C LEU A 35 -0.70 -3.54 6.98
N HIS A 36 -1.63 -2.79 7.55
CA HIS A 36 -1.35 -1.90 8.68
C HIS A 36 -0.90 -2.69 9.91
N ALA A 37 -1.58 -3.79 10.23
CA ALA A 37 -1.16 -4.68 11.31
C ALA A 37 0.21 -5.31 11.03
N LEU A 38 0.49 -5.71 9.78
CA LEU A 38 1.77 -6.27 9.35
C LEU A 38 2.94 -5.28 9.53
N GLU A 39 2.72 -4.00 9.21
CA GLU A 39 3.68 -2.93 9.45
C GLU A 39 3.85 -2.62 10.95
N LYS A 40 2.74 -2.43 11.67
CA LYS A 40 2.76 -2.08 13.10
C LYS A 40 3.35 -3.17 13.98
N SER A 41 3.22 -4.44 13.60
CA SER A 41 3.79 -5.56 14.34
C SER A 41 5.32 -5.65 14.23
N GLY A 42 5.93 -4.96 13.27
CA GLY A 42 7.35 -5.14 12.93
C GLY A 42 7.62 -6.48 12.24
N SER A 43 6.62 -7.07 11.58
CA SER A 43 6.83 -8.24 10.72
C SER A 43 7.53 -7.87 9.40
N VAL A 44 7.24 -6.67 8.88
CA VAL A 44 7.88 -6.08 7.70
C VAL A 44 8.58 -4.78 8.09
N SER A 45 9.79 -4.92 8.61
CA SER A 45 10.58 -3.82 9.16
C SER A 45 12.03 -3.92 8.71
N ALA A 46 12.74 -2.79 8.79
CA ALA A 46 14.10 -2.67 8.28
C ALA A 46 15.09 -3.62 9.00
N ASP A 47 14.89 -3.89 10.29
CA ASP A 47 15.67 -4.89 11.05
C ASP A 47 15.48 -6.33 10.54
N ARG A 48 14.39 -6.59 9.80
CA ARG A 48 14.11 -7.86 9.12
C ARG A 48 14.38 -7.81 7.62
N GLY A 49 14.98 -6.72 7.12
CA GLY A 49 15.31 -6.53 5.71
C GLY A 49 14.13 -6.18 4.81
N TYR A 50 13.02 -5.67 5.37
CA TYR A 50 11.85 -5.25 4.60
C TYR A 50 11.58 -3.75 4.78
N ILE A 51 11.32 -3.05 3.68
CA ILE A 51 10.94 -1.63 3.66
C ILE A 51 9.62 -1.49 2.89
N PRO A 52 8.52 -1.02 3.51
CA PRO A 52 7.26 -0.77 2.78
C PRO A 52 7.44 0.29 1.69
N ALA A 53 6.85 0.05 0.53
CA ALA A 53 6.97 0.90 -0.66
C ALA A 53 5.70 0.81 -1.53
N HIS A 54 4.53 1.01 -0.93
CA HIS A 54 3.23 0.84 -1.60
C HIS A 54 3.08 1.75 -2.80
N LEU A 55 2.63 1.19 -3.92
CA LEU A 55 2.44 1.92 -5.17
C LEU A 55 0.98 2.37 -5.31
N ALA A 56 0.79 3.59 -5.77
CA ALA A 56 -0.50 4.12 -6.21
C ALA A 56 -0.38 4.73 -7.62
N LEU A 57 -1.28 4.34 -8.52
CA LEU A 57 -1.44 4.94 -9.84
C LEU A 57 -2.55 5.98 -9.80
N TYR A 58 -2.21 7.20 -10.20
CA TYR A 58 -3.14 8.31 -10.29
C TYR A 58 -3.55 8.58 -11.73
N ASP A 59 -4.85 8.82 -11.94
CA ASP A 59 -5.40 9.56 -13.08
C ASP A 59 -5.91 10.92 -12.57
N GLY A 60 -5.14 11.98 -12.87
CA GLY A 60 -5.33 13.30 -12.27
C GLY A 60 -5.14 13.28 -10.75
N SER A 61 -6.22 13.53 -10.00
CA SER A 61 -6.24 13.49 -8.53
C SER A 61 -6.73 12.16 -7.96
N ARG A 62 -7.26 11.25 -8.78
CA ARG A 62 -7.90 10.01 -8.33
C ARG A 62 -6.92 8.86 -8.37
N ILE A 63 -6.88 8.05 -7.31
CA ILE A 63 -6.19 6.76 -7.32
C ILE A 63 -7.04 5.74 -8.10
N ILE A 64 -6.44 5.10 -9.11
CA ILE A 64 -7.11 4.12 -9.98
C ILE A 64 -6.54 2.70 -9.85
N ALA A 65 -5.36 2.56 -9.26
CA ALA A 65 -4.78 1.27 -8.89
C ALA A 65 -3.85 1.43 -7.70
N ILE A 66 -3.74 0.38 -6.90
CA ILE A 66 -2.80 0.26 -5.78
C ILE A 66 -2.12 -1.10 -5.83
N ALA A 67 -0.92 -1.17 -5.28
CA ALA A 67 -0.24 -2.44 -5.05
C ALA A 67 0.56 -2.37 -3.74
N PRO A 68 0.39 -3.33 -2.82
CA PRO A 68 1.26 -3.44 -1.67
C PRO A 68 2.62 -3.99 -2.08
N LEU A 69 3.68 -3.26 -1.73
CA LEU A 69 5.05 -3.65 -2.04
C LEU A 69 5.92 -3.50 -0.80
N TYR A 70 6.85 -4.44 -0.65
CA TYR A 70 7.93 -4.40 0.32
C TYR A 70 9.24 -4.62 -0.42
N GLN A 71 10.12 -3.63 -0.41
CA GLN A 71 11.47 -3.78 -0.90
C GLN A 71 12.25 -4.67 0.07
N ARG A 72 13.00 -5.64 -0.49
CA ARG A 72 13.93 -6.45 0.28
C ARG A 72 15.36 -6.04 -0.05
N ASP A 73 16.14 -5.80 0.99
CA ASP A 73 17.58 -5.57 0.90
C ASP A 73 18.36 -6.89 0.79
#